data_AF-A0A1M5I2Q2-F1
#
_entry.id   AF-A0A1M5I2Q2-F1
#
_cell.length_a   1.000
_cell.length_b   1.000
_cell.length_c   1.000
_cell.angle_alpha   90.00
_cell.angle_beta   90.00
_cell.angle_gamma   90.00
#
_symmetry.space_group_name_H-M   'P 1'
#
loop_
_entity.id
_entity.type
_entity.pdbx_description
1 polymer ?
#
loop_
_entity_poly.entity_id
_entity_poly.type
_entity_poly.pdbx_seq_one_letter_code
_entity_poly.pdbx_strand_id
1 'polypeptide(L)'
;MPLALVLLLLVALALPLLAWSLAGRRFWADLRGPAGRDLRAEVVARHRLAPADADVVQQAVTRGRPAPAPLRPAAADWAGSTLATVDEQHARHAGRDRAAAVVLALAGLCVLAGVVLALVLDAGPVSFLLLLLAAGAVGNVALLPLLVRRNLRRAVAANSRG
;
A
#
# COMPACT_ATOMS: atom_id res chain seq x y z
N MET A 1 36.52 -7.62 -2.45
CA MET A 1 35.80 -6.44 -1.88
C MET A 1 34.34 -6.31 -2.33
N PRO A 2 33.94 -6.44 -3.62
CA PRO A 2 32.53 -6.30 -4.01
C PRO A 2 31.64 -7.42 -3.42
N LEU A 3 32.20 -8.62 -3.27
CA LEU A 3 31.50 -9.77 -2.72
C LEU A 3 31.05 -9.57 -1.26
N ALA A 4 31.85 -8.86 -0.45
CA ALA A 4 31.52 -8.57 0.95
C ALA A 4 30.38 -7.54 1.05
N LEU A 5 30.36 -6.53 0.19
CA LEU A 5 29.25 -5.56 0.09
C LEU A 5 27.97 -6.23 -0.39
N VAL A 6 28.07 -7.07 -1.43
CA VAL A 6 26.94 -7.82 -1.96
C VAL A 6 26.37 -8.75 -0.89
N LEU A 7 27.22 -9.45 -0.13
CA LEU A 7 26.81 -10.27 1.02
C LEU A 7 26.19 -9.46 2.14
N LEU A 8 26.76 -8.31 2.48
CA LEU A 8 26.22 -7.44 3.54
C LEU A 8 24.85 -6.88 3.14
N LEU A 9 24.69 -6.45 1.89
CA LEU A 9 23.41 -6.03 1.32
C LEU A 9 22.41 -7.18 1.28
N LEU A 10 22.84 -8.37 0.85
CA LEU A 10 22.01 -9.57 0.84
C LEU A 10 21.54 -9.93 2.23
N VAL A 11 22.41 -9.89 3.25
CA VAL A 11 22.05 -10.18 4.64
C VAL A 11 21.14 -9.08 5.21
N ALA A 12 21.45 -7.82 4.94
CA ALA A 12 20.65 -6.67 5.35
C ALA A 12 19.28 -6.62 4.68
N LEU A 13 19.11 -7.22 3.49
CA LEU A 13 17.83 -7.37 2.81
C LEU A 13 17.12 -8.68 3.21
N ALA A 14 17.86 -9.78 3.30
CA ALA A 14 17.36 -11.12 3.57
C ALA A 14 16.86 -11.25 5.00
N LEU A 15 17.49 -10.63 6.00
CA LEU A 15 17.00 -10.64 7.39
C LEU A 15 15.64 -9.99 7.54
N PRO A 16 15.38 -8.76 7.04
CA PRO A 16 14.05 -8.18 7.07
C PRO A 16 13.06 -8.95 6.18
N LEU A 17 13.48 -9.51 5.03
CA LEU A 17 12.62 -10.39 4.22
C LEU A 17 12.28 -11.71 4.93
N LEU A 18 13.22 -12.29 5.68
CA LEU A 18 13.01 -13.50 6.48
C LEU A 18 12.12 -13.20 7.68
N ALA A 19 12.40 -12.12 8.41
CA ALA A 19 11.54 -11.66 9.51
C ALA A 19 10.13 -11.35 9.00
N TRP A 20 10.01 -10.71 7.83
CA TRP A 20 8.74 -10.43 7.17
C TRP A 20 8.05 -11.70 6.68
N SER A 21 8.76 -12.70 6.15
CA SER A 21 8.15 -13.95 5.67
C SER A 21 7.74 -14.89 6.82
N LEU A 22 8.50 -14.91 7.91
CA LEU A 22 8.22 -15.69 9.11
C LEU A 22 7.06 -15.07 9.92
N ALA A 23 7.06 -13.75 10.13
CA ALA A 23 5.87 -13.03 10.64
C ALA A 23 4.71 -13.05 9.61
N GLY A 24 5.09 -13.19 8.34
CA GLY A 24 4.26 -13.18 7.14
C GLY A 24 3.36 -14.39 6.99
N ARG A 25 3.72 -15.58 7.47
CA ARG A 25 2.89 -16.79 7.28
C ARG A 25 1.49 -16.64 7.90
N ARG A 26 1.39 -16.01 9.08
CA ARG A 26 0.11 -15.63 9.68
C ARG A 26 -0.55 -14.45 8.95
N PHE A 27 0.23 -13.49 8.44
CA PHE A 27 -0.25 -12.38 7.61
C PHE A 27 -0.85 -12.83 6.27
N TRP A 28 -0.26 -13.79 5.56
CA TRP A 28 -0.80 -14.36 4.32
C TRP A 28 -2.03 -15.23 4.58
N ALA A 29 -2.13 -15.83 5.78
CA ALA A 29 -3.32 -16.55 6.22
C ALA A 29 -4.45 -15.60 6.64
N ASP A 30 -4.14 -14.48 7.32
CA ASP A 30 -5.09 -13.42 7.72
C ASP A 30 -5.50 -12.52 6.54
N LEU A 31 -4.64 -12.33 5.53
CA LEU A 31 -4.99 -11.66 4.26
C LEU A 31 -6.00 -12.46 3.46
N ARG A 32 -6.06 -13.78 3.65
CA ARG A 32 -7.19 -14.63 3.23
C ARG A 32 -8.34 -14.53 4.24
N GLY A 33 -8.53 -13.34 4.83
CA GLY A 33 -9.59 -13.05 5.80
C GLY A 33 -10.91 -13.67 5.36
N PRO A 34 -11.79 -14.01 6.33
CA PRO A 34 -12.95 -14.88 6.13
C PRO A 34 -13.65 -14.51 4.83
N ALA A 35 -13.61 -15.42 3.84
CA ALA A 35 -14.15 -15.29 2.48
C ALA A 35 -14.55 -13.84 2.15
N GLY A 36 -13.53 -13.04 1.83
CA GLY A 36 -13.57 -11.58 1.79
C GLY A 36 -14.90 -11.04 1.29
N ARG A 37 -15.60 -10.34 2.18
CA ARG A 37 -16.81 -9.60 1.89
C ARG A 37 -16.58 -8.75 0.64
N ASP A 38 -17.17 -9.15 -0.49
CA ASP A 38 -16.97 -8.47 -1.77
C ASP A 38 -17.72 -7.14 -1.74
N LEU A 39 -17.06 -6.12 -1.19
CA LEU A 39 -17.61 -4.77 -1.04
C LEU A 39 -18.08 -4.21 -2.39
N ARG A 40 -17.40 -4.57 -3.48
CA ARG A 40 -17.82 -4.19 -4.83
C ARG A 40 -19.16 -4.85 -5.15
N ALA A 41 -19.28 -6.17 -5.00
CA ALA A 41 -20.53 -6.86 -5.27
C ALA A 41 -21.68 -6.35 -4.39
N GLU A 42 -21.42 -6.03 -3.12
CA GLU A 42 -22.44 -5.48 -2.22
C GLU A 42 -22.95 -4.11 -2.66
N VAL A 43 -22.05 -3.20 -3.04
CA VAL A 43 -22.42 -1.86 -3.53
C VAL A 43 -23.15 -1.97 -4.88
N VAL A 44 -22.65 -2.81 -5.79
CA VAL A 44 -23.28 -3.06 -7.10
C VAL A 44 -24.70 -3.59 -6.92
N ALA A 45 -24.91 -4.56 -6.02
CA ALA A 45 -26.22 -5.10 -5.72
C ALA A 45 -27.15 -4.07 -5.08
N ARG A 46 -26.66 -3.30 -4.10
CA ARG A 46 -27.44 -2.30 -3.35
C ARG A 46 -27.91 -1.14 -4.23
N HIS A 47 -27.04 -0.65 -5.11
CA HIS A 47 -27.33 0.49 -6.00
C HIS A 47 -27.77 0.05 -7.41
N ARG A 48 -27.94 -1.26 -7.64
CA ARG A 48 -28.33 -1.85 -8.93
C ARG A 48 -27.51 -1.32 -10.10
N LEU A 49 -26.20 -1.22 -9.92
CA LEU A 49 -25.30 -0.63 -10.91
C LEU A 49 -25.15 -1.55 -12.12
N ALA A 50 -25.21 -0.99 -13.32
CA ALA A 50 -24.72 -1.68 -14.50
C ALA A 50 -23.19 -1.85 -14.40
N PRO A 51 -22.61 -2.86 -15.08
CA PRO A 51 -21.15 -3.09 -15.04
C PRO A 51 -20.33 -1.84 -15.42
N ALA A 52 -20.77 -1.10 -16.44
CA ALA A 52 -20.11 0.14 -16.87
C ALA A 52 -20.16 1.24 -15.79
N ASP A 53 -21.30 1.40 -15.12
CA ASP A 53 -21.46 2.37 -14.04
C ASP A 53 -20.61 2.00 -12.82
N ALA A 54 -20.49 0.71 -12.52
CA ALA A 54 -19.64 0.21 -11.45
C ALA A 54 -18.16 0.56 -11.70
N ASP A 55 -17.68 0.45 -12.94
CA ASP A 55 -16.31 0.85 -13.29
C ASP A 55 -16.11 2.37 -13.21
N VAL A 56 -17.10 3.17 -13.61
CA VAL A 56 -17.08 4.63 -13.45
C VAL A 56 -17.02 5.02 -11.98
N VAL A 57 -17.83 4.40 -11.13
CA VAL A 57 -17.80 4.60 -9.68
C VAL A 57 -16.43 4.20 -9.11
N GLN A 58 -15.93 3.02 -9.46
CA GLN A 58 -14.62 2.53 -9.00
C GLN A 58 -13.51 3.50 -9.38
N GLN A 59 -13.51 4.01 -10.61
CA GLN A 59 -12.52 4.95 -11.10
C GLN A 59 -12.61 6.30 -10.37
N ALA A 60 -13.82 6.81 -10.11
CA ALA A 60 -14.04 8.02 -9.34
C ALA A 60 -13.52 7.89 -7.90
N VAL A 61 -13.84 6.78 -7.22
CA VAL A 61 -13.39 6.46 -5.86
C VAL A 61 -11.87 6.33 -5.78
N THR A 62 -11.27 5.57 -6.70
CA THR A 62 -9.81 5.33 -6.74
C THR A 62 -9.03 6.64 -6.92
N ARG A 63 -9.55 7.54 -7.78
CA ARG A 63 -8.93 8.85 -8.05
C ARG A 63 -9.31 9.93 -7.05
N GLY A 64 -10.22 9.67 -6.10
CA GLY A 64 -10.71 10.66 -5.15
C GLY A 64 -11.48 11.80 -5.82
N ARG A 65 -12.20 11.52 -6.91
CA ARG A 65 -12.94 12.50 -7.73
C ARG A 65 -14.46 12.35 -7.54
N PRO A 66 -15.25 13.40 -7.82
CA PRO A 66 -16.70 13.27 -7.86
C PRO A 66 -17.14 12.36 -9.00
N ALA A 67 -18.07 11.46 -8.73
CA ALA A 67 -18.77 10.67 -9.72
C ALA A 67 -19.88 11.52 -10.40
N PRO A 68 -20.38 11.09 -11.58
CA PRO A 68 -21.56 11.68 -12.20
C PRO A 68 -22.74 11.72 -11.22
N ALA A 69 -23.60 12.73 -11.33
CA ALA A 69 -24.68 13.01 -10.37
C ALA A 69 -25.52 11.77 -9.95
N PRO A 70 -26.02 10.90 -10.85
CA PRO A 70 -26.82 9.73 -10.44
C PRO A 70 -25.99 8.67 -9.69
N LEU A 71 -24.67 8.67 -9.85
CA LEU A 71 -23.75 7.69 -9.28
C LEU A 71 -23.06 8.17 -8.00
N ARG A 72 -23.27 9.43 -7.57
CA ARG A 72 -22.66 10.00 -6.37
C ARG A 72 -23.00 9.22 -5.09
N PRO A 73 -24.27 8.82 -4.83
CA PRO A 73 -24.60 8.06 -3.64
C PRO A 73 -23.86 6.71 -3.58
N ALA A 74 -23.77 6.02 -4.72
CA ALA A 74 -23.04 4.76 -4.83
C ALA A 74 -21.53 4.95 -4.61
N ALA A 75 -20.94 6.02 -5.14
CA ALA A 75 -19.53 6.36 -4.92
C ALA A 75 -19.22 6.73 -3.47
N ALA A 76 -20.12 7.45 -2.80
CA ALA A 76 -19.98 7.78 -1.38
C ALA A 76 -20.06 6.53 -0.50
N ASP A 77 -21.01 5.62 -0.77
CA ASP A 77 -21.19 4.37 -0.03
C ASP A 77 -20.00 3.41 -0.24
N TRP A 78 -19.51 3.26 -1.48
CA TRP A 78 -18.30 2.48 -1.75
C TRP A 78 -17.10 3.07 -1.02
N ALA A 79 -16.83 4.37 -1.19
CA ALA A 79 -15.67 5.00 -0.56
C ALA A 79 -15.75 4.93 0.97
N GLY A 80 -16.94 5.10 1.54
CA GLY A 80 -17.18 5.02 2.99
C GLY A 80 -16.99 3.62 3.55
N SER A 81 -17.58 2.59 2.92
CA SER A 81 -17.41 1.20 3.34
C SER A 81 -15.96 0.73 3.23
N THR A 82 -15.27 1.09 2.14
CA THR A 82 -13.84 0.76 1.96
C THR A 82 -12.98 1.46 3.01
N LEU A 83 -13.24 2.74 3.30
CA LEU A 83 -12.51 3.48 4.33
C LEU A 83 -12.74 2.89 5.72
N ALA A 84 -13.98 2.50 6.04
CA ALA A 84 -14.31 1.85 7.31
C ALA A 84 -13.58 0.52 7.47
N THR A 85 -13.52 -0.32 6.42
CA THR A 85 -12.76 -1.57 6.44
C THR A 85 -11.26 -1.32 6.62
N VAL A 86 -10.69 -0.33 5.93
CA VAL A 86 -9.28 0.04 6.09
C VAL A 86 -9.00 0.54 7.52
N ASP A 87 -9.86 1.39 8.07
CA ASP A 87 -9.70 1.92 9.43
C ASP A 87 -9.88 0.82 10.49
N GLU A 88 -10.80 -0.13 10.29
CA GLU A 88 -10.98 -1.30 11.16
C GLU A 88 -9.78 -2.25 11.09
N GLN A 89 -9.22 -2.49 9.90
CA GLN A 89 -8.00 -3.26 9.74
C GLN A 89 -6.83 -2.60 10.49
N HIS A 90 -6.67 -1.28 10.34
CA HIS A 90 -5.63 -0.53 11.04
C HIS A 90 -5.82 -0.58 12.56
N ALA A 91 -7.05 -0.43 13.05
CA ALA A 91 -7.36 -0.53 14.48
C ALA A 91 -7.02 -1.91 15.06
N ARG A 92 -7.36 -2.99 14.33
CA ARG A 92 -7.02 -4.37 14.71
C ARG A 92 -5.51 -4.65 14.65
N HIS A 93 -4.79 -3.92 13.81
CA HIS A 93 -3.38 -4.15 13.51
C HIS A 93 -2.47 -3.04 14.02
N ALA A 94 -2.91 -2.16 14.91
CA ALA A 94 -2.14 -1.01 15.38
C ALA A 94 -0.74 -1.37 15.95
N GLY A 95 -0.62 -2.53 16.60
CA GLY A 95 0.67 -3.07 17.05
C GLY A 95 1.57 -3.55 15.89
N ARG A 96 0.95 -4.13 14.84
CA ARG A 96 1.62 -4.56 13.61
C ARG A 96 1.99 -3.38 12.71
N ASP A 97 1.24 -2.28 12.72
CA ASP A 97 1.59 -1.05 12.00
C ASP A 97 2.89 -0.44 12.53
N ARG A 98 3.12 -0.51 13.86
CA ARG A 98 4.41 -0.11 14.44
C ARG A 98 5.55 -1.01 13.96
N ALA A 99 5.34 -2.32 13.91
CA ALA A 99 6.33 -3.26 13.41
C ALA A 99 6.62 -3.02 11.91
N ALA A 100 5.59 -2.81 11.09
CA ALA A 100 5.73 -2.45 9.69
C ALA A 100 6.46 -1.12 9.50
N ALA A 101 6.16 -0.10 10.32
CA ALA A 101 6.87 1.17 10.32
C ALA A 101 8.35 1.01 10.69
N VAL A 102 8.67 0.16 11.68
CA VAL A 102 10.06 -0.14 12.05
C VAL A 102 10.79 -0.88 10.92
N VAL A 103 10.17 -1.89 10.32
CA VAL A 103 10.75 -2.61 9.17
C VAL A 103 11.00 -1.67 7.99
N LEU A 104 10.04 -0.78 7.70
CA LEU A 104 10.16 0.20 6.63
C LEU A 104 11.24 1.24 6.93
N ALA A 105 11.36 1.69 8.19
CA ALA A 105 12.42 2.58 8.63
C ALA A 105 13.80 1.93 8.52
N LEU A 106 13.92 0.66 8.93
CA LEU A 106 15.14 -0.13 8.76
C LEU A 106 15.49 -0.32 7.28
N ALA A 107 14.50 -0.63 6.44
CA ALA A 107 14.71 -0.75 4.99
C ALA A 107 15.19 0.58 4.39
N GLY A 108 14.57 1.71 4.77
CA GLY A 108 15.01 3.05 4.38
C GLY A 108 16.43 3.36 4.83
N LEU A 109 16.80 2.98 6.06
CA LEU A 109 18.16 3.13 6.59
C LEU A 109 19.17 2.28 5.81
N CYS A 110 18.82 1.04 5.45
CA CYS A 110 19.67 0.19 4.61
C CYS A 110 19.89 0.80 3.21
N VAL A 111 18.84 1.36 2.59
CA VAL A 111 18.96 2.07 1.30
C VAL A 111 19.89 3.27 1.45
N LEU A 112 19.73 4.08 2.48
CA LEU A 112 20.58 5.24 2.75
C LEU A 112 22.05 4.84 2.97
N ALA A 113 22.29 3.82 3.79
CA ALA A 113 23.63 3.27 4.01
C ALA A 113 24.24 2.73 2.72
N GLY A 114 23.44 2.06 1.88
CA GLY A 114 23.85 1.60 0.55
C GLY A 114 24.25 2.75 -0.37
N VAL A 115 23.53 3.87 -0.36
CA VAL A 115 23.89 5.08 -1.12
C VAL A 115 25.22 5.67 -0.63
N VAL A 116 25.40 5.81 0.68
CA VAL A 116 26.65 6.33 1.25
C VAL A 116 27.84 5.43 0.88
N LEU A 117 27.69 4.11 1.01
CA LEU A 117 28.73 3.16 0.63
C LEU A 117 29.03 3.20 -0.87
N ALA A 118 28.00 3.28 -1.72
CA ALA A 118 28.17 3.41 -3.16
C ALA A 118 28.95 4.67 -3.53
N LEU A 119 28.72 5.79 -2.85
CA LEU A 119 29.45 7.04 -3.06
C LEU A 119 30.91 6.94 -2.58
N VAL A 120 31.14 6.39 -1.38
CA VAL A 120 32.49 6.28 -0.79
C VAL A 120 33.39 5.34 -1.58
N LEU A 121 32.81 4.28 -2.15
CA LEU A 121 33.56 3.23 -2.85
C LEU A 121 33.61 3.42 -4.36
N ASP A 122 33.15 4.56 -4.87
CA ASP A 122 33.02 4.86 -6.30
C ASP A 122 32.33 3.70 -7.05
N ALA A 123 31.20 3.26 -6.51
CA ALA A 123 30.47 2.14 -7.07
C ALA A 123 29.90 2.51 -8.45
N GLY A 124 30.01 1.59 -9.40
CA GLY A 124 29.58 1.82 -10.76
C GLY A 124 28.06 2.09 -10.92
N PRO A 125 27.63 2.51 -12.12
CA PRO A 125 26.25 2.95 -12.39
C PRO A 125 25.18 1.88 -12.10
N VAL A 126 25.53 0.59 -12.20
CA VAL A 126 24.64 -0.53 -11.86
C VAL A 126 24.22 -0.51 -10.39
N SER A 127 25.13 -0.16 -9.47
CA SER A 127 24.84 -0.08 -8.04
C SER A 127 23.84 1.05 -7.74
N PHE A 128 23.98 2.19 -8.41
CA PHE A 128 23.04 3.30 -8.29
C PHE A 128 21.65 2.95 -8.83
N LEU A 129 21.56 2.22 -9.95
CA LEU A 129 20.28 1.76 -10.48
C LEU A 129 19.57 0.83 -9.49
N LEU A 130 20.29 -0.11 -8.88
CA LEU A 130 19.72 -1.01 -7.87
C LEU A 130 19.24 -0.26 -6.63
N LEU A 131 20.00 0.75 -6.17
CA LEU A 131 19.60 1.60 -5.06
C LEU A 131 18.36 2.44 -5.39
N LEU A 132 18.26 2.96 -6.62
CA LEU A 132 17.09 3.70 -7.08
C LEU A 132 15.84 2.79 -7.09
N LEU A 133 15.97 1.57 -7.59
CA LEU A 133 14.88 0.59 -7.59
C LEU A 133 14.46 0.20 -6.17
N ALA A 134 15.42 -0.02 -5.28
CA ALA A 134 15.15 -0.32 -3.86
C ALA A 134 14.45 0.85 -3.16
N ALA A 135 14.93 2.08 -3.36
CA ALA A 135 14.31 3.29 -2.84
C ALA A 135 12.88 3.46 -3.37
N GLY A 136 12.67 3.25 -4.67
CA GLY A 136 11.36 3.29 -5.30
C GLY A 136 10.40 2.25 -4.73
N ALA A 137 10.86 1.02 -4.50
CA ALA A 137 10.05 -0.04 -3.91
C ALA A 137 9.65 0.30 -2.46
N VAL A 138 10.60 0.73 -1.62
CA VAL A 138 10.32 1.14 -0.22
C VAL A 138 9.35 2.32 -0.21
N GLY A 139 9.58 3.33 -1.04
CA GLY A 139 8.70 4.49 -1.19
C GLY A 139 7.28 4.08 -1.59
N ASN A 140 7.15 3.19 -2.58
CA ASN A 140 5.85 2.74 -3.07
C ASN A 140 5.04 2.03 -1.97
N VAL A 141 5.67 1.12 -1.22
CA VAL A 141 5.04 0.42 -0.08
C VAL A 141 4.62 1.39 1.02
N ALA A 142 5.41 2.45 1.26
CA ALA A 142 5.11 3.47 2.26
C ALA A 142 3.97 4.41 1.84
N LEU A 143 4.00 4.87 0.59
CA LEU A 143 3.14 5.93 0.09
C LEU A 143 1.76 5.43 -0.35
N LEU A 144 1.67 4.24 -0.95
CA LEU A 144 0.39 3.70 -1.42
C LEU A 144 -0.72 3.70 -0.36
N PRO A 145 -0.54 3.17 0.86
CA PRO A 145 -1.62 3.14 1.85
C PRO A 145 -2.06 4.56 2.24
N LEU A 146 -1.13 5.50 2.34
CA LEU A 146 -1.43 6.90 2.64
C LEU A 146 -2.23 7.58 1.52
N LEU A 147 -1.83 7.34 0.27
CA LEU A 147 -2.50 7.88 -0.91
C LEU A 147 -3.90 7.30 -1.07
N VAL A 148 -4.06 5.99 -0.88
CA VAL A 148 -5.37 5.30 -0.92
C VAL A 148 -6.30 5.90 0.13
N ARG A 149 -5.86 5.99 1.39
CA ARG A 149 -6.68 6.55 2.48
C ARG A 149 -7.06 8.01 2.22
N ARG A 150 -6.12 8.81 1.71
CA ARG A 150 -6.38 10.21 1.32
C ARG A 150 -7.38 10.31 0.17
N ASN A 151 -7.27 9.47 -0.85
CA ASN A 151 -8.19 9.46 -1.99
C ASN A 151 -9.59 9.00 -1.59
N LEU A 152 -9.71 7.98 -0.73
CA LEU A 152 -10.99 7.53 -0.18
C LEU A 152 -11.69 8.64 0.61
N ARG A 153 -10.97 9.33 1.51
CA ARG A 153 -11.53 10.48 2.24
C ARG A 153 -11.99 11.60 1.32
N ARG A 154 -11.22 11.89 0.27
CA ARG A 154 -11.60 12.87 -0.77
C ARG A 154 -12.83 12.41 -1.55
N ALA A 155 -12.92 11.14 -1.92
CA ALA A 155 -14.07 10.57 -2.61
C ALA A 155 -15.34 10.66 -1.76
N VAL A 156 -15.27 10.34 -0.46
CA VAL A 156 -16.40 10.51 0.46
C VAL A 156 -16.84 11.97 0.52
N ALA A 157 -15.90 12.91 0.73
CA ALA A 157 -16.22 14.33 0.82
C ALA A 157 -16.78 14.92 -0.48
N ALA A 158 -16.30 14.46 -1.64
CA ALA A 158 -16.74 14.95 -2.94
C ALA A 158 -18.12 14.41 -3.37
N ASN A 159 -18.48 13.21 -2.91
CA ASN A 159 -19.71 12.53 -3.34
C ASN A 159 -20.86 12.58 -2.31
N SER A 160 -20.60 13.06 -1.08
CA SER A 160 -21.61 13.24 -0.03
C SER A 160 -22.29 14.63 -0.02
N ARG A 161 -21.78 15.60 -0.81
CA ARG A 161 -22.28 16.99 -0.85
C ARG A 161 -23.21 17.29 -2.04
N GLY A 162 -23.87 16.27 -2.58
CA GLY A 162 -24.70 16.36 -3.80
C GLY A 162 -26.17 16.14 -3.53
#